data_AF-A0A3N5H0D5-F1
#
_entry.id   AF-A0A3N5H0D5-F1
#
_cell.length_a   1.000
_cell.length_b   1.000
_cell.length_c   1.000
_cell.angle_alpha   90.00
_cell.angle_beta   90.00
_cell.angle_gamma   90.00
#
_symmetry.space_group_name_H-M   'P 1'
#
loop_
_entity.id
_entity.type
_entity.pdbx_description
1 polymer ?
#
loop_
_entity_poly.entity_id
_entity_poly.type
_entity_poly.pdbx_seq_one_letter_code
_entity_poly.pdbx_strand_id
1 'polypeptide(L)'
;AVARERLQKLGLEPEAAVFVAQDFDAGRERRAASLWDGNALTRAYRDTRARLEAWLAGVDSLGLDAAARESFLLGNDAIRQLVFDPLLPAPLVDVDARRAFVDTVVRFDERGHAIWNRFLRDGIPRRTRVRARTAPDRTRPPRDASRPVPPATLETPP
;
A
#
# COMPACT_ATOMS: atom_id res chain seq x y z
N ALA A 1 -16.36 -15.77 -24.73
CA ALA A 1 -15.70 -16.70 -23.80
C ALA A 1 -14.44 -16.09 -23.17
N VAL A 2 -13.44 -15.67 -23.97
CA VAL A 2 -12.15 -15.14 -23.46
C VAL A 2 -12.28 -13.92 -22.53
N ALA A 3 -13.17 -12.96 -22.84
CA ALA A 3 -13.36 -11.78 -21.99
C ALA A 3 -13.86 -12.13 -20.58
N ARG A 4 -14.82 -13.07 -20.47
CA ARG A 4 -15.32 -13.55 -19.17
C ARG A 4 -14.23 -14.22 -18.35
N GLU A 5 -13.47 -15.13 -18.98
CA GLU A 5 -12.38 -15.84 -18.30
C GLU A 5 -11.29 -14.88 -17.80
N ARG A 6 -10.93 -13.88 -18.61
CA ARG A 6 -9.96 -12.84 -18.20
C ARG A 6 -10.50 -12.01 -17.03
N LEU A 7 -11.75 -11.58 -17.07
CA LEU A 7 -12.35 -10.80 -15.99
C LEU A 7 -12.43 -11.59 -14.68
N GLN A 8 -12.74 -12.89 -14.73
CA GLN A 8 -12.72 -13.77 -13.55
C GLN A 8 -11.31 -13.88 -12.95
N LYS A 9 -10.27 -14.01 -13.79
CA LYS A 9 -8.87 -13.97 -13.34
C LYS A 9 -8.47 -12.64 -12.70
N LEU A 10 -9.18 -11.56 -13.00
CA LEU A 10 -9.01 -10.24 -12.40
C LEU A 10 -9.90 -10.01 -11.16
N GLY A 11 -10.66 -11.03 -10.71
CA GLY A 11 -11.48 -10.97 -9.50
C GLY A 11 -12.96 -10.68 -9.72
N LEU A 12 -13.47 -10.79 -10.96
CA LEU A 12 -14.90 -10.69 -11.22
C LEU A 12 -15.65 -11.91 -10.64
N GLU A 13 -16.70 -11.66 -9.85
CA GLU A 13 -17.57 -12.69 -9.27
C GLU A 13 -18.17 -13.61 -10.35
N PRO A 14 -18.26 -14.94 -10.11
CA PRO A 14 -18.75 -15.90 -11.10
C PRO A 14 -20.16 -15.59 -11.62
N GLU A 15 -21.04 -15.09 -10.76
CA GLU A 15 -22.43 -14.77 -11.03
C GLU A 15 -22.61 -13.40 -11.72
N ALA A 16 -21.53 -12.64 -11.93
CA ALA A 16 -21.62 -11.35 -12.58
C ALA A 16 -22.14 -11.47 -14.03
N ALA A 17 -23.10 -10.60 -14.35
CA ALA A 17 -23.60 -10.45 -15.70
C ALA A 17 -22.52 -9.81 -16.58
N VAL A 18 -22.17 -10.47 -17.69
CA VAL A 18 -21.17 -9.98 -18.65
C VAL A 18 -21.85 -9.82 -19.99
N PHE A 19 -21.79 -8.59 -20.51
CA PHE A 19 -22.34 -8.22 -21.81
C PHE A 19 -21.23 -7.74 -22.72
N VAL A 20 -21.40 -7.95 -24.02
CA VAL A 20 -20.59 -7.32 -25.05
C VAL A 20 -21.48 -6.34 -25.78
N ALA A 21 -21.07 -5.08 -25.80
CA ALA A 21 -21.70 -4.05 -26.62
C ALA A 21 -20.70 -3.65 -27.71
N GLN A 22 -21.19 -3.57 -28.94
CA GLN A 22 -20.42 -3.29 -30.15
C GLN A 22 -21.29 -2.50 -31.13
N ASP A 23 -20.70 -2.02 -32.21
CA ASP A 23 -21.38 -1.30 -33.30
C ASP A 23 -22.17 -0.06 -32.83
N PHE A 24 -21.60 0.68 -31.87
CA PHE A 24 -22.17 1.95 -31.45
C PHE A 24 -22.14 2.97 -32.59
N ASP A 25 -23.15 3.84 -32.63
CA ASP A 25 -23.05 5.03 -33.47
C ASP A 25 -21.90 5.94 -32.99
N ALA A 26 -21.43 6.80 -33.89
CA ALA A 26 -20.31 7.69 -33.62
C ALA A 26 -20.50 8.60 -32.38
N GLY A 27 -21.74 8.96 -32.02
CA GLY A 27 -22.04 9.76 -30.84
C GLY A 27 -21.87 8.97 -29.54
N ARG A 28 -22.31 7.71 -29.50
CA ARG A 28 -22.08 6.79 -28.37
C ARG A 28 -20.61 6.42 -28.23
N GLU A 29 -19.91 6.15 -29.33
CA GLU A 29 -18.48 5.83 -29.34
C GLU A 29 -17.64 6.97 -28.73
N ARG A 30 -17.90 8.23 -29.16
CA ARG A 30 -17.23 9.41 -28.61
C ARG A 30 -17.48 9.59 -27.12
N ARG A 31 -18.72 9.37 -26.66
CA ARG A 31 -19.06 9.47 -25.23
C ARG A 31 -18.35 8.40 -24.41
N ALA A 32 -18.34 7.16 -24.89
CA ALA A 32 -17.62 6.07 -24.22
C ALA A 32 -16.12 6.36 -24.10
N ALA A 33 -15.49 6.84 -25.18
CA ALA A 33 -14.08 7.24 -25.15
C ALA A 33 -13.79 8.42 -24.21
N SER A 34 -14.78 9.29 -23.95
CA SER A 34 -14.65 10.45 -23.04
C SER A 34 -14.87 10.13 -21.56
N LEU A 35 -15.25 8.90 -21.21
CA LEU A 35 -15.47 8.49 -19.81
C LEU A 35 -14.17 8.53 -18.98
N TRP A 36 -13.02 8.45 -19.66
CA TRP A 36 -11.70 8.60 -19.06
C TRP A 36 -10.87 9.60 -19.84
N ASP A 37 -10.08 10.40 -19.13
CA ASP A 37 -9.04 11.21 -19.75
C ASP A 37 -7.78 10.38 -19.95
N GLY A 38 -7.73 9.67 -21.09
CA GLY A 38 -6.61 8.83 -21.48
C GLY A 38 -5.27 9.57 -21.60
N ASN A 39 -5.31 10.86 -21.97
CA ASN A 39 -4.13 11.71 -22.04
C ASN A 39 -3.61 12.05 -20.64
N ALA A 40 -4.51 12.36 -19.69
CA ALA A 40 -4.13 12.56 -18.29
C ALA A 40 -3.54 11.30 -17.66
N LEU A 41 -4.13 10.12 -17.93
CA LEU A 41 -3.58 8.84 -17.48
C LEU A 41 -2.16 8.62 -18.03
N THR A 42 -1.98 8.83 -19.34
CA THR A 42 -0.67 8.68 -19.99
C THR A 42 0.39 9.63 -19.42
N ARG A 43 0.02 10.90 -19.18
CA ARG A 43 0.91 11.87 -18.50
C ARG A 43 1.26 11.40 -17.09
N ALA A 44 0.26 10.98 -16.31
CA ALA A 44 0.47 10.51 -14.96
C ALA A 44 1.43 9.30 -14.89
N TYR A 45 1.39 8.35 -15.83
CA TYR A 45 2.36 7.26 -15.88
C TYR A 45 3.78 7.76 -16.07
N ARG A 46 3.97 8.69 -17.02
CA ARG A 46 5.29 9.26 -17.35
C ARG A 46 5.84 10.10 -16.19
N ASP A 47 5.00 10.92 -15.59
CA ASP A 47 5.39 11.80 -14.47
C ASP A 47 5.81 11.00 -13.25
N THR A 48 5.00 10.00 -12.86
CA THR A 48 5.34 9.14 -11.72
C THR A 48 6.58 8.31 -12.02
N ARG A 49 6.69 7.72 -13.22
CA ARG A 49 7.90 7.02 -13.65
C ARG A 49 9.14 7.92 -13.53
N ALA A 50 9.09 9.15 -14.03
CA ALA A 50 10.21 10.07 -13.96
C ALA A 50 10.62 10.38 -12.51
N ARG A 51 9.66 10.57 -11.59
CA ARG A 51 9.94 10.74 -10.16
C ARG A 51 10.62 9.52 -9.55
N LEU A 52 10.16 8.31 -9.87
CA LEU A 52 10.76 7.08 -9.37
C LEU A 52 12.17 6.86 -9.94
N GLU A 53 12.38 7.10 -11.23
CA GLU A 53 13.71 7.01 -11.87
C GLU A 53 14.69 8.02 -11.28
N ALA A 54 14.26 9.27 -11.06
CA ALA A 54 15.09 10.29 -10.43
C ALA A 54 15.50 9.90 -8.99
N TRP A 55 14.57 9.35 -8.22
CA TRP A 55 14.87 8.86 -6.88
C TRP A 55 15.82 7.65 -6.91
N LEU A 56 15.58 6.68 -7.81
CA LEU A 56 16.45 5.52 -7.99
C LEU A 56 17.89 5.90 -8.35
N ALA A 57 18.08 6.95 -9.15
CA ALA A 57 19.40 7.46 -9.49
C ALA A 57 20.10 8.19 -8.32
N GLY A 58 19.34 8.80 -7.40
CA GLY A 58 19.87 9.60 -6.30
C GLY A 58 19.96 8.89 -4.95
N VAL A 59 19.25 7.77 -4.77
CA VAL A 59 19.05 7.15 -3.45
C VAL A 59 20.34 6.75 -2.73
N ASP A 60 21.39 6.38 -3.47
CA ASP A 60 22.67 5.96 -2.89
C ASP A 60 23.42 7.11 -2.19
N SER A 61 23.06 8.37 -2.50
CA SER A 61 23.59 9.56 -1.83
C SER A 61 22.85 9.92 -0.53
N LEU A 62 21.70 9.28 -0.26
CA LEU A 62 20.88 9.56 0.91
C LEU A 62 21.36 8.79 2.14
N GLY A 63 21.18 9.40 3.31
CA GLY A 63 21.27 8.69 4.58
C GLY A 63 20.18 7.60 4.67
N LEU A 64 20.48 6.51 5.38
CA LEU A 64 19.60 5.33 5.46
C LEU A 64 18.16 5.68 5.92
N ASP A 65 18.03 6.54 6.92
CA ASP A 65 16.73 6.98 7.45
C ASP A 65 15.94 7.81 6.43
N ALA A 66 16.63 8.67 5.68
CA ALA A 66 16.02 9.49 4.63
C ALA A 66 15.57 8.61 3.46
N ALA A 67 16.41 7.66 3.04
CA ALA A 67 16.08 6.70 1.98
C ALA A 67 14.87 5.83 2.36
N ALA A 68 14.77 5.37 3.62
CA ALA A 68 13.62 4.59 4.08
C ALA A 68 12.32 5.43 4.13
N ARG A 69 12.41 6.68 4.61
CA ARG A 69 11.27 7.61 4.64
C ARG A 69 10.78 7.93 3.23
N GLU A 70 11.68 8.25 2.32
CA GLU A 70 11.32 8.65 0.96
C GLU A 70 10.78 7.48 0.14
N SER A 71 11.36 6.27 0.30
CA SER A 71 10.84 5.08 -0.38
C SER A 71 9.40 4.77 0.04
N PHE A 72 9.06 4.99 1.31
CA PHE A 72 7.69 4.82 1.82
C PHE A 72 6.70 5.82 1.20
N LEU A 73 7.06 7.10 1.13
CA LEU A 73 6.18 8.14 0.60
C LEU A 73 5.97 7.99 -0.91
N LEU A 74 7.06 7.86 -1.67
CA LEU A 74 7.00 7.68 -3.12
C LEU A 74 6.33 6.35 -3.50
N GLY A 75 6.60 5.28 -2.74
CA GLY A 75 5.98 3.98 -2.93
C GLY A 75 4.48 4.00 -2.73
N ASN A 76 3.99 4.66 -1.67
CA ASN A 76 2.54 4.80 -1.43
C ASN A 76 1.83 5.44 -2.63
N ASP A 77 2.37 6.52 -3.18
CA ASP A 77 1.74 7.24 -4.28
C ASP A 77 1.75 6.40 -5.58
N ALA A 78 2.87 5.74 -5.87
CA ALA A 78 3.01 4.88 -7.05
C ALA A 78 2.10 3.64 -6.98
N ILE A 79 2.03 2.96 -5.83
CA ILE A 79 1.16 1.79 -5.63
C ILE A 79 -0.31 2.19 -5.73
N ARG A 80 -0.71 3.32 -5.14
CA ARG A 80 -2.09 3.82 -5.27
C ARG A 80 -2.45 4.08 -6.73
N GLN A 81 -1.56 4.70 -7.50
CA GLN A 81 -1.80 4.92 -8.92
C GLN A 81 -1.95 3.60 -9.70
N LEU A 82 -1.17 2.57 -9.36
CA LEU A 82 -1.28 1.25 -9.98
C LEU A 82 -2.61 0.56 -9.63
N VAL A 83 -3.01 0.59 -8.36
CA VAL A 83 -4.25 -0.04 -7.86
C VAL A 83 -5.50 0.57 -8.49
N PHE A 84 -5.49 1.88 -8.74
CA PHE A 84 -6.62 2.59 -9.35
C PHE A 84 -6.47 2.79 -10.86
N ASP A 85 -5.54 2.09 -11.51
CA ASP A 85 -5.40 2.14 -12.95
C ASP A 85 -6.61 1.48 -13.64
N PRO A 86 -7.28 2.16 -14.59
CA PRO A 86 -8.45 1.59 -15.27
C PRO A 86 -8.10 0.53 -16.34
N LEU A 87 -6.81 0.22 -16.55
CA LEU A 87 -6.32 -0.80 -17.48
C LEU A 87 -6.86 -0.66 -18.91
N LEU A 88 -7.05 0.59 -19.36
CA LEU A 88 -7.59 0.88 -20.69
C LEU A 88 -6.66 0.32 -21.80
N PRO A 89 -7.21 -0.21 -22.90
CA PRO A 89 -6.44 -0.67 -24.04
C PRO A 89 -5.98 0.50 -24.92
N ALA A 90 -5.07 0.21 -25.86
CA ALA A 90 -4.85 1.12 -26.99
C ALA A 90 -6.14 1.23 -27.84
N PRO A 91 -6.43 2.39 -28.44
CA PRO A 91 -5.65 3.63 -28.42
C PRO A 91 -6.03 4.59 -27.27
N LEU A 92 -6.87 4.17 -26.31
CA LEU A 92 -7.37 5.06 -25.25
C LEU A 92 -6.24 5.56 -24.34
N VAL A 93 -5.18 4.80 -24.17
CA VAL A 93 -3.96 5.19 -23.45
C VAL A 93 -2.72 4.68 -24.16
N ASP A 94 -1.57 5.30 -23.86
CA ASP A 94 -0.27 4.76 -24.23
C ASP A 94 0.06 3.56 -23.33
N VAL A 95 -0.19 2.36 -23.86
CA VAL A 95 0.00 1.09 -23.13
C VAL A 95 1.47 0.80 -22.83
N ASP A 96 2.40 1.33 -23.62
CA ASP A 96 3.82 1.13 -23.41
C ASP A 96 4.37 2.09 -22.34
N ALA A 97 3.84 3.32 -22.27
CA ALA A 97 4.09 4.20 -21.14
C ALA A 97 3.58 3.59 -19.83
N ARG A 98 2.40 2.96 -19.83
CA ARG A 98 1.89 2.24 -18.65
C ARG A 98 2.82 1.09 -18.26
N ARG A 99 3.22 0.23 -19.21
CA ARG A 99 4.15 -0.89 -18.93
C ARG A 99 5.47 -0.40 -18.33
N ALA A 100 6.10 0.60 -18.93
CA ALA A 100 7.35 1.14 -18.43
C ALA A 100 7.22 1.78 -17.03
N PHE A 101 6.06 2.36 -16.72
CA PHE A 101 5.73 2.79 -15.36
C PHE A 101 5.67 1.59 -14.40
N VAL A 102 4.91 0.53 -14.72
CA VAL A 102 4.82 -0.68 -13.87
C VAL A 102 6.20 -1.30 -13.63
N ASP A 103 7.01 -1.46 -14.67
CA ASP A 103 8.36 -2.02 -14.56
C ASP A 103 9.25 -1.18 -13.63
N THR A 104 9.06 0.14 -13.64
CA THR A 104 9.77 1.06 -12.74
C THR A 104 9.29 0.94 -11.30
N VAL A 105 7.99 0.76 -11.08
CA VAL A 105 7.44 0.48 -9.74
C VAL A 105 8.03 -0.80 -9.16
N VAL A 106 8.16 -1.86 -9.95
CA VAL A 106 8.75 -3.14 -9.49
C VAL A 106 10.22 -2.93 -9.06
N ARG A 107 11.04 -2.30 -9.91
CA ARG A 107 12.45 -2.00 -9.55
C ARG A 107 12.57 -1.10 -8.33
N PHE A 108 11.67 -0.12 -8.22
CA PHE A 108 11.59 0.78 -7.07
C PHE A 108 11.25 0.01 -5.78
N ASP A 109 10.28 -0.89 -5.83
CA ASP A 109 9.86 -1.73 -4.70
C ASP A 109 11.00 -2.62 -4.20
N GLU A 110 11.70 -3.30 -5.11
CA GLU A 110 12.88 -4.11 -4.79
C GLU A 110 13.96 -3.30 -4.07
N ARG A 111 14.27 -2.08 -4.58
CA ARG A 111 15.24 -1.18 -3.94
C ARG A 111 14.76 -0.72 -2.57
N GLY A 112 13.49 -0.37 -2.44
CA GLY A 112 12.83 0.02 -1.20
C GLY A 112 12.91 -1.08 -0.15
N HIS A 113 12.58 -2.32 -0.50
CA HIS A 113 12.70 -3.48 0.37
C HIS A 113 14.13 -3.70 0.87
N ALA A 114 15.13 -3.56 0.00
CA ALA A 114 16.54 -3.66 0.41
C ALA A 114 16.92 -2.58 1.45
N ILE A 115 16.45 -1.34 1.24
CA ILE A 115 16.68 -0.22 2.17
C ILE A 115 16.00 -0.47 3.51
N TRP A 116 14.73 -0.88 3.50
CA TRP A 116 13.97 -1.19 4.71
C TRP A 116 14.60 -2.34 5.50
N ASN A 117 15.04 -3.42 4.82
CA ASN A 117 15.74 -4.53 5.48
C ASN A 117 17.03 -4.08 6.19
N ARG A 118 17.77 -3.13 5.60
CA ARG A 118 18.97 -2.54 6.22
C ARG A 118 18.59 -1.62 7.38
N PHE A 119 17.60 -0.74 7.18
CA PHE A 119 17.12 0.18 8.22
C PHE A 119 16.61 -0.57 9.46
N LEU A 120 15.86 -1.65 9.30
CA LEU A 120 15.37 -2.45 10.43
C LEU A 120 16.49 -3.20 11.17
N ARG A 121 17.60 -3.50 10.49
CA ARG A 121 18.77 -4.18 11.07
C ARG A 121 19.68 -3.22 11.84
N ASP A 122 19.99 -2.09 11.21
CA ASP A 122 21.08 -1.21 11.61
C ASP A 122 20.61 0.18 12.06
N GLY A 123 19.46 0.63 11.57
CA GLY A 123 18.94 2.00 11.73
C GLY A 123 18.01 2.21 12.92
N ILE A 124 17.46 1.15 13.52
CA ILE A 124 16.69 1.27 14.77
C ILE A 124 17.69 1.35 15.93
N PRO A 125 17.81 2.49 16.65
CA PRO A 125 18.64 2.54 17.84
C PRO A 125 18.11 1.48 18.80
N ARG A 126 18.95 0.48 19.13
CA ARG A 126 18.60 -0.45 20.20
C ARG A 126 18.36 0.40 21.43
N ARG A 127 17.09 0.53 21.85
CA ARG A 127 16.77 1.12 23.16
C ARG A 127 17.67 0.41 24.15
N THR A 128 18.65 1.14 24.67
CA THR A 128 19.47 0.63 25.77
C THR A 128 18.46 0.32 26.86
N ARG A 129 18.23 -0.97 27.12
CA ARG A 129 17.53 -1.39 28.33
C ARG A 129 18.43 -0.89 29.44
N VAL A 130 18.18 0.31 29.93
CA VAL A 130 18.66 0.73 31.24
C VAL A 130 18.10 -0.32 32.16
N ARG A 131 18.95 -1.26 32.62
CA ARG A 131 18.57 -2.18 33.69
C ARG A 131 17.99 -1.30 34.77
N ALA A 132 16.70 -1.46 35.07
CA ALA A 132 16.10 -0.79 36.20
C ALA A 132 17.02 -1.07 37.38
N ARG A 133 17.56 0.00 38.00
CA ARG A 133 18.33 -0.12 39.24
C ARG A 133 17.46 -0.94 40.18
N THR A 134 17.97 -2.06 40.67
CA THR A 134 17.28 -2.90 41.64
C THR A 134 16.84 -1.99 42.78
N ALA A 135 15.53 -1.85 42.97
CA ALA A 135 15.00 -1.07 44.07
C ALA A 135 15.53 -1.66 45.39
N PRO A 136 16.02 -0.85 46.35
CA PRO A 136 16.39 -1.38 47.65
C PRO A 136 15.14 -1.97 48.30
N ASP A 137 15.33 -3.13 48.92
CA ASP A 137 14.30 -3.94 49.55
C ASP A 137 13.46 -3.08 50.51
N ARG A 138 12.23 -2.77 50.11
CA ARG A 138 11.26 -2.16 51.00
C ARG A 138 10.59 -3.30 51.75
N THR A 139 11.12 -3.59 52.94
CA THR A 139 10.44 -4.41 53.95
C THR A 139 8.99 -3.98 54.08
N ARG A 140 8.09 -4.86 53.65
CA ARG A 140 6.64 -4.69 53.68
C ARG A 140 6.14 -4.90 55.12
N PRO A 141 5.39 -3.97 55.74
CA PRO A 141 4.80 -4.24 57.04
C PRO A 141 3.68 -5.29 56.93
N PRO A 142 3.42 -6.07 58.00
CA PRO A 142 2.45 -7.15 57.98
C PRO A 142 1.03 -6.62 57.72
N ARG A 143 0.27 -7.35 56.90
CA ARG A 143 -1.15 -7.06 56.63
C ARG A 143 -1.96 -7.42 57.88
N ASP A 144 -2.65 -6.44 58.44
CA ASP A 144 -3.67 -6.68 59.45
C ASP A 144 -4.85 -7.43 58.81
N ALA A 145 -5.22 -8.53 59.46
CA ALA A 145 -6.19 -9.50 58.97
C ALA A 145 -7.55 -9.22 59.63
N SER A 146 -8.36 -8.35 59.02
CA SER A 146 -9.81 -8.33 59.22
C SER A 146 -10.48 -7.43 58.20
N ARG A 147 -10.99 -8.01 57.12
CA ARG A 147 -12.09 -7.40 56.39
C ARG A 147 -13.05 -8.49 55.91
N PRO A 148 -14.35 -8.43 56.24
CA PRO A 148 -15.30 -9.48 55.87
C PRO A 148 -15.60 -9.45 54.37
N VAL A 149 -15.78 -10.65 53.81
CA VAL A 149 -16.19 -10.90 52.42
C VAL A 149 -17.70 -10.67 52.29
N PRO A 150 -18.19 -9.82 51.36
CA PRO A 150 -19.62 -9.74 51.06
C PRO A 150 -20.05 -10.92 50.15
N PRO A 151 -21.26 -11.47 50.32
CA PRO A 151 -21.71 -12.65 49.59
C PRO A 151 -22.06 -12.32 48.13
N ALA A 152 -21.83 -13.30 47.26
CA ALA A 152 -22.14 -13.26 45.85
C ALA A 152 -23.64 -13.24 45.59
N THR A 153 -24.10 -12.34 44.73
CA THR A 153 -25.46 -12.38 44.16
C THR A 153 -25.32 -12.61 42.66
N LEU A 154 -25.69 -13.82 42.24
CA LEU A 154 -26.09 -14.16 40.88
C LEU A 154 -27.43 -13.49 40.63
N GLU A 155 -27.58 -12.67 39.58
CA GLU A 155 -28.80 -12.55 38.77
C GLU A 155 -28.48 -11.90 37.40
N THR A 156 -28.71 -12.67 36.34
CA THR A 156 -29.18 -12.26 34.99
C THR A 156 -30.68 -12.59 35.01
N PRO A 157 -31.69 -11.88 34.41
CA PRO A 157 -31.83 -11.38 33.02
C PRO A 157 -32.73 -10.09 32.96
N PRO A 158 -33.49 -9.71 31.90
CA PRO A 158 -33.59 -10.21 30.51
C PRO A 158 -33.17 -9.25 29.40
#